data_AF-A0A1Q7P0R1-F1
#
_entry.id   AF-A0A1Q7P0R1-F1
#
_cell.length_a   1.000
_cell.length_b   1.000
_cell.length_c   1.000
_cell.angle_alpha   90.00
_cell.angle_beta   90.00
_cell.angle_gamma   90.00
#
_symmetry.space_group_name_H-M   'P 1'
#
loop_
_entity.id
_entity.type
_entity.pdbx_description
1 polymer ?
#
loop_
_entity_poly.entity_id
_entity_poly.type
_entity_poly.pdbx_seq_one_letter_code
_entity_poly.pdbx_strand_id
1 'polypeptide(L)' 'MPFGVKQQKIDSPLITGYQMYHNYLRSHMALDGKTPAEKCGIEIKGDNKWITLIQNARLNYLI' A
#
# COMPACT_ATOMS: atom_id res chain seq x y z
N MET A 1 7.17 -27.41 19.59
CA MET A 1 8.05 -27.05 18.46
C MET A 1 7.19 -26.97 17.21
N PRO A 2 6.84 -25.78 16.68
CA PRO A 2 6.07 -25.73 15.45
C PRO A 2 6.98 -25.96 14.25
N PHE A 3 6.42 -26.70 13.32
CA PHE A 3 6.97 -27.22 12.09
C PHE A 3 7.38 -26.10 11.11
N GLY A 4 8.65 -26.05 10.70
CA GLY A 4 9.09 -25.67 9.35
C GLY A 4 8.68 -24.33 8.69
N VAL A 5 8.09 -23.36 9.39
CA VAL A 5 7.85 -22.04 8.78
C VAL A 5 9.19 -21.33 8.61
N LYS A 6 9.70 -21.25 7.38
CA LYS A 6 10.80 -20.33 7.06
C LYS A 6 10.31 -18.92 7.37
N GLN A 7 10.86 -18.30 8.42
CA GLN A 7 10.63 -16.90 8.74
C GLN A 7 10.89 -16.09 7.47
N GLN A 8 9.85 -15.48 6.88
CA GLN A 8 10.07 -14.58 5.77
C GLN A 8 10.88 -13.40 6.31
N LYS A 9 12.01 -13.10 5.66
CA LYS A 9 12.83 -11.94 6.03
C LYS A 9 11.97 -10.70 5.95
N ILE A 10 12.02 -9.88 7.01
CA ILE A 10 11.19 -8.68 7.17
C ILE A 10 11.48 -7.68 6.03
N ASP A 11 12.72 -7.66 5.53
CA ASP A 11 13.18 -6.83 4.41
C ASP A 11 12.86 -7.43 3.02
N SER A 12 11.76 -8.17 2.91
CA SER A 12 11.31 -8.68 1.61
C SER A 12 10.48 -7.61 0.90
N PRO A 13 10.77 -7.29 -0.38
CA PRO A 13 9.94 -6.39 -1.20
C PRO A 13 8.46 -6.80 -1.24
N LEU A 14 8.16 -8.08 -1.01
CA LEU A 14 6.79 -8.59 -0.92
C LEU A 14 6.01 -7.98 0.25
N ILE A 15 6.64 -7.81 1.41
CA ILE A 15 6.00 -7.23 2.60
C ILE A 15 5.71 -5.75 2.35
N THR A 16 6.69 -5.02 1.81
CA THR A 16 6.53 -3.61 1.42
C THR A 16 5.44 -3.43 0.36
N GLY A 17 5.45 -4.26 -0.68
CA GLY A 17 4.42 -4.23 -1.73
C GLY A 17 3.03 -4.52 -1.18
N TYR A 18 2.92 -5.47 -0.24
CA TYR A 18 1.65 -5.75 0.42
C TYR A 18 1.15 -4.57 1.27
N GLN A 19 2.03 -3.90 2.02
CA GLN A 19 1.67 -2.70 2.79
C GLN A 19 1.17 -1.57 1.89
N MET A 20 1.83 -1.34 0.74
CA MET A 20 1.37 -0.37 -0.25
C MET A 20 -0.03 -0.71 -0.77
N TYR A 21 -0.25 -1.97 -1.18
CA TYR A 21 -1.55 -2.43 -1.65
C TYR A 21 -2.64 -2.28 -0.57
N HIS A 22 -2.35 -2.72 0.66
CA HIS A 22 -3.28 -2.65 1.79
C HIS A 22 -3.66 -1.21 2.11
N ASN A 23 -2.71 -0.28 2.13
CA ASN A 23 -2.99 1.08 2.59
C ASN A 23 -3.63 1.96 1.53
N TYR A 24 -3.28 1.78 0.25
CA TYR A 24 -3.61 2.74 -0.80
C TYR A 24 -4.63 2.23 -1.84
N LEU A 25 -4.83 0.91 -1.94
CA LEU A 25 -5.60 0.33 -3.05
C LEU A 25 -6.72 -0.59 -2.62
N ARG A 26 -6.51 -1.34 -1.53
CA ARG A 26 -7.51 -2.23 -0.99
C ARG A 26 -8.52 -1.44 -0.17
N SER A 27 -9.77 -1.43 -0.61
CA SER A 27 -10.90 -0.96 0.18
C SER A 27 -11.20 -1.92 1.34
N HIS A 28 -11.57 -1.35 2.49
CA HIS A 28 -11.94 -2.13 3.67
C HIS A 28 -13.38 -1.86 4.06
N MET A 29 -14.16 -2.94 4.24
CA MET A 29 -15.55 -2.83 4.69
C MET A 29 -15.67 -2.15 6.06
N ALA A 30 -14.73 -2.41 6.97
CA ALA A 30 -14.66 -1.75 8.28
C ALA A 30 -14.38 -0.23 8.19
N LEU A 31 -14.00 0.25 7.01
CA LEU A 31 -13.72 1.66 6.73
C LEU A 31 -14.74 2.24 5.72
N ASP A 32 -15.96 1.72 5.68
CA ASP A 32 -17.02 2.16 4.76
C ASP A 32 -16.62 2.04 3.28
N GLY A 33 -15.85 1.02 2.94
CA GLY A 33 -15.31 0.82 1.59
C GLY A 33 -14.15 1.73 1.22
N LYS A 34 -13.66 2.55 2.15
CA LYS A 34 -12.45 3.37 1.96
C LYS A 34 -11.18 2.57 2.22
N THR A 35 -10.07 3.05 1.67
CA THR A 35 -8.73 2.57 2.04
C THR A 35 -8.26 3.24 3.35
N PRO A 36 -7.28 2.65 4.06
CA PRO A 36 -6.64 3.31 5.21
C PRO A 36 -6.11 4.71 4.87
N ALA A 37 -5.49 4.88 3.69
CA ALA A 37 -5.00 6.18 3.23
C ALA A 37 -6.14 7.20 3.04
N GLU A 38 -7.25 6.78 2.42
CA GLU A 38 -8.42 7.65 2.23
C GLU A 38 -9.06 8.06 3.55
N LYS A 39 -9.10 7.18 4.56
CA LYS A 39 -9.56 7.53 5.91
C LYS A 39 -8.64 8.55 6.60
N CYS A 40 -7.34 8.53 6.29
CA CYS A 40 -6.38 9.52 6.76
C CYS A 40 -6.38 10.82 5.92
N GLY A 41 -7.26 10.96 4.92
CA GLY A 41 -7.32 12.13 4.05
C GLY A 41 -6.27 12.16 2.93
N ILE A 42 -5.57 11.03 2.69
CA ILE A 42 -4.62 10.90 1.59
C ILE A 42 -5.38 10.31 0.39
N GLU A 43 -5.59 11.15 -0.63
CA GLU A 43 -6.33 10.78 -1.83
C GLU A 43 -5.42 10.54 -3.03
N ILE A 44 -5.72 9.50 -3.82
CA ILE A 44 -5.07 9.22 -5.10
C ILE A 44 -6.00 9.68 -6.21
N LYS A 45 -5.69 10.85 -6.80
CA LYS A 45 -6.58 11.57 -7.74
C LYS A 45 -6.32 11.22 -9.21
N GLY A 46 -6.32 9.93 -9.54
CA GLY A 46 -6.19 9.49 -10.92
C GLY A 46 -6.98 8.22 -11.20
N ASP A 47 -7.40 8.05 -12.45
CA ASP A 47 -8.25 6.93 -12.88
C ASP A 47 -7.59 5.57 -12.62
N ASN A 48 -6.27 5.50 -12.81
CA ASN A 48 -5.47 4.32 -12.47
C ASN A 48 -4.66 4.58 -11.20
N LYS A 49 -5.21 4.16 -10.05
CA LYS A 49 -4.58 4.36 -8.74
C LYS A 49 -3.14 3.81 -8.66
N TRP A 50 -2.81 2.71 -9.36
CA TRP A 50 -1.44 2.17 -9.38
C TRP A 50 -0.45 3.09 -10.09
N ILE A 51 -0.81 3.53 -11.31
CA ILE A 51 0.03 4.44 -12.10
C ILE A 51 0.21 5.75 -11.35
N THR A 52 -0.87 6.30 -10.80
CA THR A 52 -0.82 7.56 -10.04
C THR A 52 0.04 7.43 -8.78
N LEU A 53 -0.02 6.31 -8.05
CA LEU A 53 0.84 6.08 -6.88
C LEU A 53 2.33 6.09 -7.27
N ILE A 54 2.69 5.42 -8.38
CA ILE A 54 4.07 5.38 -8.89
C ILE A 54 4.52 6.79 -9.34
N GLN A 55 3.67 7.52 -10.05
CA GLN A 55 3.96 8.88 -10.48
C GLN A 55 4.16 9.83 -9.29
N ASN A 56 3.30 9.75 -8.27
CA ASN A 56 3.41 10.54 -7.05
C ASN A 56 4.69 10.23 -6.27
N ALA A 57 5.11 8.96 -6.21
CA ALA A 57 6.36 8.56 -5.57
C ALA A 57 7.59 9.15 -6.30
N ARG A 58 7.54 9.23 -7.64
CA ARG A 58 8.61 9.86 -8.45
C ARG A 58 8.69 11.37 -8.25
N LEU A 59 7.58 12.06 -7.98
CA LEU A 59 7.57 13.53 -7.82
C LEU A 59 8.39 14.02 -6.60
N ASN A 60 8.74 13.14 -5.67
CA ASN A 60 9.62 13.45 -4.52
C ASN A 60 11.10 13.66 -4.88
N TYR A 61 11.53 13.53 -6.14
CA TYR A 61 12.91 13.83 -6.54
C TYR A 61 13.13 15.28 -7.03
N LEU A 62 12.10 16.14 -6.93
CA LEU A 62 12.14 17.53 -7.45
C LEU A 62 11.77 18.60 -6.39
N ILE A 63 11.74 18.21 -5.11
CA ILE A 63 11.55 19.08 -3.94
C ILE A 63 12.63 18.73 -2.91
#